data_AF-A0A9E3FAI6-F1
#
_entry.id   AF-A0A9E3FAI6-F1
#
_cell.length_a   1.000
_cell.length_b   1.000
_cell.length_c   1.000
_cell.angle_alpha   90.00
_cell.angle_beta   90.00
_cell.angle_gamma   90.00
#
_symmetry.space_group_name_H-M   'P 1'
#
loop_
_entity.id
_entity.type
_entity.pdbx_description
1 polymer ?
#
loop_
_entity_poly.entity_id
_entity_poly.type
_entity_poly.pdbx_seq_one_letter_code
_entity_poly.pdbx_strand_id
1 'polypeptide(L)'
;MRRAIKLLRENTTDLTLSEHREPAEHYTDDARSASERRLVMDAPQLVAYAGELPQPGSFATKEVMGQPILLTRARDGRFRAFQNICQHRQAP
;
A
#
# COMPACT_ATOMS: atom_id res chain seq x y z
N MET A 1 -5.44 -18.06 -3.68
CA MET A 1 -5.96 -17.54 -4.97
C MET A 1 -7.17 -18.29 -5.55
N ARG A 2 -7.47 -19.56 -5.19
CA ARG A 2 -8.61 -20.31 -5.78
C ARG A 2 -9.96 -19.60 -5.67
N ARG A 3 -10.27 -18.99 -4.51
CA ARG A 3 -11.52 -18.24 -4.26
C ARG A 3 -11.65 -16.99 -5.15
N ALA A 4 -10.64 -16.13 -5.17
CA ALA A 4 -10.66 -14.92 -5.99
C ALA A 4 -10.84 -15.22 -7.48
N ILE A 5 -10.18 -16.27 -8.00
CA ILE A 5 -10.34 -16.72 -9.39
C ILE A 5 -11.76 -17.23 -9.66
N LYS A 6 -12.37 -17.95 -8.71
CA LYS A 6 -13.75 -18.42 -8.81
C LYS A 6 -14.72 -17.23 -8.95
N LEU A 7 -14.63 -16.26 -8.04
CA LEU A 7 -15.49 -15.06 -8.03
C LEU A 7 -15.38 -14.27 -9.34
N LEU A 8 -14.16 -14.07 -9.84
CA LEU A 8 -13.92 -13.41 -11.14
C LEU A 8 -14.57 -14.14 -12.31
N ARG A 9 -14.44 -15.48 -12.38
CA ARG A 9 -15.03 -16.28 -13.47
C ARG A 9 -16.56 -16.27 -13.43
N GLU A 10 -17.12 -16.28 -12.23
CA GLU A 10 -18.56 -16.26 -11.99
C GLU A 10 -19.14 -14.84 -12.05
N ASN A 11 -18.31 -13.82 -12.34
CA ASN A 11 -18.66 -12.40 -12.38
C ASN A 11 -19.42 -11.95 -11.13
N THR A 12 -18.91 -12.36 -9.98
CA THR A 12 -19.48 -12.06 -8.66
C THR A 12 -18.37 -11.63 -7.70
N THR A 13 -18.75 -11.24 -6.49
CA THR A 13 -17.83 -10.86 -5.41
C THR A 13 -18.30 -11.47 -4.10
N ASP A 14 -17.53 -11.29 -3.03
CA ASP A 14 -17.98 -11.66 -1.70
C ASP A 14 -19.16 -10.76 -1.29
N LEU A 15 -20.34 -11.36 -1.17
CA LEU A 15 -21.59 -10.68 -0.81
C LEU A 15 -21.95 -10.98 0.65
N THR A 16 -22.53 -9.98 1.32
CA THR A 16 -23.17 -10.15 2.64
C THR A 16 -24.55 -10.77 2.49
N LEU A 17 -25.06 -11.43 3.53
CA LEU A 17 -26.40 -12.06 3.50
C LEU A 17 -27.55 -11.05 3.46
N SER A 18 -27.29 -9.81 3.85
CA SER A 18 -28.26 -8.72 3.90
C SER A 18 -27.63 -7.43 3.45
N GLU A 19 -28.47 -6.47 3.10
CA GLU A 19 -28.06 -5.08 2.88
C GLU A 19 -27.35 -4.55 4.12
N HIS A 20 -26.27 -3.80 3.88
CA HIS A 20 -25.51 -3.11 4.90
C HIS A 20 -25.68 -1.61 4.71
N ARG A 21 -26.03 -0.89 5.78
CA ARG A 21 -26.17 0.57 5.75
C ARG A 21 -24.93 1.19 6.37
N GLU A 22 -24.13 1.86 5.55
CA GLU A 22 -22.99 2.64 6.02
C GLU A 22 -23.42 4.10 6.28
N PRO A 23 -23.23 4.61 7.51
CA PRO A 23 -23.41 6.02 7.81
C PRO A 23 -22.54 6.91 6.91
N ALA A 24 -23.14 7.92 6.28
CA ALA A 24 -22.40 8.87 5.45
C ALA A 24 -21.32 9.62 6.23
N GLU A 25 -21.55 9.84 7.52
CA GLU A 25 -20.62 10.49 8.45
C GLU A 25 -19.26 9.77 8.53
N HIS A 26 -19.22 8.44 8.31
CA HIS A 26 -17.96 7.69 8.30
C HIS A 26 -16.99 8.14 7.21
N TYR A 27 -17.48 8.76 6.14
CA TYR A 27 -16.65 9.28 5.04
C TYR A 27 -16.18 10.72 5.25
N THR A 28 -16.76 11.43 6.23
CA THR A 28 -16.50 12.85 6.48
C THR A 28 -15.93 13.12 7.88
N ASP A 29 -15.92 12.14 8.78
CA ASP A 29 -15.36 12.26 10.13
C ASP A 29 -13.83 12.19 10.10
N ASP A 30 -13.20 13.33 10.41
CA ASP A 30 -11.74 13.47 10.46
C ASP A 30 -11.08 12.61 11.54
N ALA A 31 -11.72 12.45 12.70
CA ALA A 31 -11.17 11.65 13.80
C ALA A 31 -11.16 10.17 13.43
N ARG A 32 -12.23 9.71 12.78
CA ARG A 32 -12.30 8.36 12.21
C ARG A 32 -11.24 8.15 11.14
N SER A 33 -11.13 9.07 10.18
CA SER A 33 -10.13 9.03 9.10
C SER A 33 -8.70 8.92 9.65
N ALA A 34 -8.36 9.70 10.69
CA ALA A 34 -7.06 9.65 11.33
C ALA A 34 -6.79 8.28 12.00
N SER A 35 -7.79 7.70 12.67
CA SER A 35 -7.70 6.37 13.28
C SER A 35 -7.51 5.27 12.24
N GLU A 36 -8.29 5.30 11.15
CA GLU A 36 -8.18 4.33 10.06
C GLU A 36 -6.84 4.44 9.35
N ARG A 37 -6.35 5.66 9.09
CA ARG A 37 -5.03 5.89 8.53
C ARG A 37 -3.93 5.27 9.40
N ARG A 38 -4.00 5.43 10.72
CA ARG A 38 -3.06 4.81 11.65
C ARG A 38 -3.12 3.28 11.58
N LEU A 39 -4.32 2.71 11.59
CA LEU A 39 -4.51 1.26 11.49
C LEU A 39 -3.87 0.69 10.21
N VAL A 40 -4.06 1.36 9.07
CA VAL A 40 -3.48 0.91 7.81
C VAL A 40 -1.96 1.06 7.82
N MET A 41 -1.44 2.15 8.36
CA MET A 41 0.01 2.38 8.48
C MET A 41 0.72 1.36 9.39
N ASP A 42 0.01 0.78 10.35
CA ASP A 42 0.54 -0.27 11.24
C ASP A 42 0.62 -1.66 10.56
N ALA A 43 0.12 -1.80 9.33
CA ALA A 43 0.15 -3.05 8.56
C ALA A 43 1.15 -2.97 7.37
N PRO A 44 1.72 -4.12 6.92
CA PRO A 44 2.57 -4.15 5.73
C PRO A 44 1.84 -3.65 4.48
N GLN A 45 2.45 -2.69 3.77
CA GLN A 45 1.90 -2.10 2.56
C GLN A 45 2.57 -2.64 1.30
N LEU A 46 1.77 -2.84 0.25
CA LEU A 46 2.30 -3.15 -1.08
C LEU A 46 2.86 -1.88 -1.72
N VAL A 47 4.18 -1.78 -1.79
CA VAL A 47 4.89 -0.59 -2.31
C VAL A 47 5.37 -0.75 -3.76
N ALA A 48 5.69 -1.97 -4.19
CA ALA A 48 6.09 -2.27 -5.57
C ALA A 48 6.03 -3.77 -5.88
N TYR A 49 6.03 -4.07 -7.17
CA TYR A 49 6.24 -5.41 -7.69
C TYR A 49 7.71 -5.67 -8.01
N ALA A 50 8.11 -6.94 -7.96
CA ALA A 50 9.49 -7.33 -8.24
C ALA A 50 9.97 -6.96 -9.65
N GLY A 51 9.05 -6.92 -10.62
CA GLY A 51 9.34 -6.54 -12.01
C GLY A 51 9.64 -5.05 -12.20
N GLU A 52 9.27 -4.19 -11.25
CA GLU A 52 9.58 -2.76 -11.32
C GLU A 52 11.07 -2.47 -11.08
N LEU A 53 11.76 -3.34 -10.34
CA LEU A 53 13.20 -3.26 -10.08
C LEU A 53 13.86 -4.57 -10.55
N PRO A 54 14.07 -4.75 -11.86
CA PRO A 54 14.46 -6.05 -12.42
C PRO A 54 15.91 -6.42 -12.11
N GLN A 55 16.81 -5.45 -11.93
CA GLN A 55 18.25 -5.70 -11.82
C GLN A 55 18.88 -5.01 -10.60
N PRO A 56 19.99 -5.53 -10.06
CA PRO A 56 20.76 -4.84 -9.03
C PRO A 56 21.14 -3.41 -9.47
N GLY A 57 20.92 -2.44 -8.60
CA GLY A 57 21.12 -1.02 -8.89
C GLY A 57 19.87 -0.28 -9.41
N SER A 58 18.82 -1.00 -9.84
CA SER A 58 17.53 -0.36 -10.15
C SER A 58 16.94 0.29 -8.89
N PHE A 59 16.35 1.47 -9.05
CA PHE A 59 15.63 2.17 -8.01
C PHE A 59 14.36 2.83 -8.55
N ALA A 60 13.42 3.11 -7.65
CA ALA A 60 12.22 3.88 -7.93
C ALA A 60 11.85 4.70 -6.69
N THR A 61 11.25 5.87 -6.90
CA THR A 61 10.67 6.68 -5.83
C THR A 61 9.15 6.68 -5.97
N LYS A 62 8.44 6.59 -4.84
CA LYS A 62 6.98 6.62 -4.80
C LYS A 62 6.51 7.35 -3.55
N GLU A 63 5.34 7.97 -3.65
CA GLU A 63 4.59 8.35 -2.46
C GLU A 63 3.59 7.23 -2.14
N VAL A 64 3.74 6.61 -0.96
CA VAL A 64 2.84 5.57 -0.50
C VAL A 64 2.21 6.03 0.80
N MET A 65 0.88 6.14 0.82
CA MET A 65 0.14 6.62 1.98
C MET A 65 0.65 7.98 2.51
N GLY A 66 1.05 8.90 1.62
CA GLY A 66 1.59 10.20 2.03
C GLY A 66 2.99 10.13 2.65
N GLN A 67 3.73 9.06 2.42
CA GLN A 67 5.14 8.92 2.80
C GLN A 67 6.01 8.79 1.55
N PRO A 68 7.07 9.60 1.39
CA PRO A 68 8.01 9.43 0.28
C PRO A 68 8.92 8.23 0.56
N ILE A 69 8.92 7.26 -0.35
CA ILE A 69 9.65 5.99 -0.22
C ILE A 69 10.62 5.84 -1.40
N LEU A 70 11.88 5.51 -1.09
CA LEU A 70 12.89 5.06 -2.03
C LEU A 70 12.96 3.54 -2.00
N LEU A 71 12.73 2.93 -3.15
CA LEU A 71 12.82 1.48 -3.36
C LEU A 71 14.06 1.19 -4.18
N THR A 72 14.82 0.17 -3.80
CA THR A 72 16.00 -0.25 -4.57
C THR A 72 16.23 -1.74 -4.50
N ARG A 73 16.75 -2.31 -5.60
CA ARG A 73 17.38 -3.62 -5.56
C ARG A 73 18.87 -3.43 -5.35
N ALA A 74 19.35 -3.84 -4.19
CA ALA A 74 20.75 -3.69 -3.83
C ALA A 74 21.68 -4.59 -4.68
N ARG A 75 22.98 -4.34 -4.59
CA ARG A 75 24.02 -5.09 -5.31
C ARG A 75 24.02 -6.59 -4.99
N ASP A 76 23.56 -6.96 -3.81
CA ASP A 76 23.36 -8.36 -3.37
C ASP A 76 22.05 -8.99 -3.89
N GLY A 77 21.31 -8.26 -4.75
CA GLY A 77 20.05 -8.70 -5.35
C GLY A 77 18.82 -8.53 -4.44
N ARG A 78 18.98 -8.12 -3.18
CA ARG A 78 17.87 -7.97 -2.22
C ARG A 78 17.12 -6.67 -2.44
N PHE A 79 15.80 -6.71 -2.24
CA PHE A 79 14.99 -5.49 -2.17
C PHE A 79 15.18 -4.77 -0.85
N ARG A 80 15.23 -3.44 -0.91
CA ARG A 80 15.24 -2.55 0.25
C ARG A 80 14.30 -1.38 -0.02
N ALA A 81 13.69 -0.90 1.06
CA ALA A 81 12.86 0.29 1.06
C ALA A 81 13.35 1.21 2.17
N PHE A 82 13.44 2.50 1.87
CA PHE A 82 13.84 3.55 2.79
C PHE A 82 12.84 4.70 2.70
N GLN A 83 12.70 5.44 3.79
CA GLN A 83 12.10 6.77 3.68
C GLN A 83 13.01 7.62 2.80
N ASN A 84 12.46 8.22 1.74
CA ASN A 84 13.21 9.09 0.84
C ASN A 84 13.35 10.48 1.46
N ILE A 85 14.08 10.56 2.57
CA ILE A 85 14.32 11.77 3.34
C ILE A 85 15.77 11.75 3.82
N CYS A 86 16.54 12.78 3.49
CA CYS A 86 17.91 12.93 3.93
C CYS A 86 17.98 13.12 5.46
N GLN A 87 18.70 12.25 6.17
CA GLN A 87 18.80 12.31 7.64
C GLN A 87 19.52 13.56 8.18
N HIS A 88 20.26 14.29 7.33
CA HIS A 88 20.99 15.50 7.75
C HIS A 88 20.06 16.72 7.87
N ARG A 89 19.22 16.96 6.85
CA ARG A 89 18.39 18.19 6.77
C ARG A 89 16.95 17.95 6.33
N GLN A 90 16.51 16.69 6.29
CA GLN A 90 15.15 16.29 5.93
C GLN A 90 14.70 16.75 4.52
N ALA A 91 15.66 16.95 3.62
CA ALA A 91 15.34 17.17 2.21
C ALA A 91 14.72 15.88 1.61
N PRO A 92 13.63 16.00 0.83
CA PRO A 92 13.05 14.88 0.10
C PRO A 92 13.91 14.43 -1.10
#